data_AF-A0A541B0C3-F1
#
_entry.id   AF-A0A541B0C3-F1
#
_cell.length_a   1.000
_cell.length_b   1.000
_cell.length_c   1.000
_cell.angle_alpha   90.00
_cell.angle_beta   90.00
_cell.angle_gamma   90.00
#
_symmetry.space_group_name_H-M   'P 1'
#
loop_
_entity.id
_entity.type
_entity.pdbx_description
1 polymer ?
#
loop_
_entity_poly.entity_id
_entity_poly.type
_entity_poly.pdbx_seq_one_letter_code
_entity_poly.pdbx_strand_id
1 'polypeptide(L)'
;MSEADSNWDRLGESVQAGQLYLDPNVAQQCAQRCSEFVARLMDLQLDAQGLTKVDGFGTRLRSGVALAAKSEKKAAGGDYSLDRAIADHIEVVEKMQRLFEQIGAKFISVEESGTTRITSAGAPLPG
;
A
#
# COMPACT_ATOMS: atom_id res chain seq x y z
N MET A 1 0.42 -7.26 14.48
CA MET A 1 -0.53 -6.27 13.92
C MET A 1 -0.04 -4.91 14.32
N SER A 2 0.41 -4.11 13.35
CA SER A 2 0.81 -2.73 13.59
C SER A 2 -0.43 -1.86 13.85
N GLU A 3 -0.28 -0.72 14.53
CA GLU A 3 -1.39 0.25 14.67
C GLU A 3 -1.90 0.76 13.32
N ALA A 4 -1.02 0.85 12.31
CA ALA A 4 -1.37 1.25 10.95
C ALA A 4 -2.33 0.24 10.31
N ASP A 5 -2.11 -1.07 10.50
CA ASP A 5 -3.00 -2.13 10.01
C ASP A 5 -4.43 -1.91 10.52
N SER A 6 -4.52 -1.65 11.83
CA SER A 6 -5.82 -1.48 12.52
C SER A 6 -6.54 -0.20 12.10
N ASN A 7 -5.85 0.79 11.53
CA ASN A 7 -6.45 2.03 11.09
C ASN A 7 -7.05 1.90 9.68
N TRP A 8 -6.31 1.29 8.75
CA TRP A 8 -6.80 1.06 7.38
C TRP A 8 -8.01 0.12 7.33
N ASP A 9 -8.03 -0.91 8.19
CA ASP A 9 -9.18 -1.82 8.29
C ASP A 9 -10.45 -1.08 8.76
N ARG A 10 -10.34 -0.20 9.77
CA ARG A 10 -11.47 0.63 10.24
C ARG A 10 -11.98 1.58 9.16
N LEU A 11 -11.09 2.18 8.38
CA LEU A 11 -11.50 3.03 7.26
C LEU A 11 -12.27 2.22 6.21
N GLY A 12 -11.84 0.97 5.94
CA GLY A 12 -12.57 0.04 5.08
C GLY A 12 -13.98 -0.25 5.58
N GLU A 13 -14.15 -0.46 6.89
CA GLU A 13 -15.48 -0.61 7.52
C GLU A 13 -16.35 0.65 7.33
N SER A 14 -15.78 1.85 7.52
CA SER A 14 -16.49 3.11 7.28
C SER A 14 -16.94 3.29 5.82
N VAL A 15 -16.13 2.85 4.85
CA VAL A 15 -16.51 2.83 3.43
C VAL A 15 -17.68 1.87 3.19
N GLN A 16 -17.62 0.67 3.77
CA GLN A 16 -18.72 -0.30 3.65
C GLN A 16 -20.03 0.20 4.26
N ALA A 17 -19.94 0.91 5.39
CA ALA A 17 -21.07 1.56 6.06
C ALA A 17 -21.57 2.82 5.33
N GLY A 18 -20.91 3.27 4.26
CA GLY A 18 -21.27 4.49 3.52
C GLY A 18 -20.98 5.78 4.29
N GLN A 19 -20.15 5.71 5.34
CA GLN A 19 -19.78 6.85 6.18
C GLN A 19 -18.55 7.59 5.65
N LEU A 20 -17.74 6.93 4.82
CA LEU A 20 -16.61 7.52 4.12
C LEU A 20 -16.88 7.52 2.62
N TYR A 21 -16.75 8.70 2.02
CA TYR A 21 -16.94 8.93 0.60
C TYR A 21 -15.77 9.73 0.03
N LEU A 22 -15.34 9.36 -1.17
CA LEU A 22 -14.37 10.10 -1.96
C LEU A 22 -14.88 10.16 -3.40
N ASP A 23 -14.57 11.24 -4.11
CA ASP A 23 -14.80 11.30 -5.54
C ASP A 23 -14.12 10.11 -6.26
N PRO A 24 -14.79 9.43 -7.20
CA PRO A 24 -14.25 8.21 -7.83
C PRO A 24 -12.98 8.45 -8.62
N ASN A 25 -12.88 9.59 -9.30
CA ASN A 25 -11.70 9.94 -10.07
C ASN A 25 -10.53 10.26 -9.13
N VAL A 26 -10.80 10.88 -7.98
CA VAL A 26 -9.79 11.06 -6.92
C VAL A 26 -9.38 9.71 -6.32
N ALA A 27 -10.33 8.83 -6.01
CA ALA A 27 -10.05 7.49 -5.49
C ALA A 27 -9.18 6.67 -6.44
N GLN A 28 -9.50 6.67 -7.74
CA GLN A 28 -8.71 6.00 -8.77
C GLN A 28 -7.29 6.58 -8.86
N GLN A 29 -7.14 7.90 -8.83
CA GLN A 29 -5.82 8.54 -8.82
C GLN A 29 -5.02 8.17 -7.57
N CYS A 30 -5.64 8.14 -6.39
CA CYS A 30 -5.00 7.71 -5.16
C CYS A 30 -4.52 6.25 -5.25
N ALA A 31 -5.37 5.33 -5.72
CA ALA A 31 -5.00 3.92 -5.93
C ALA A 31 -3.81 3.80 -6.89
N GLN A 32 -3.83 4.53 -8.01
CA GLN A 32 -2.73 4.55 -8.98
C GLN A 32 -1.42 5.04 -8.35
N ARG A 33 -1.46 6.11 -7.53
CA ARG A 33 -0.28 6.61 -6.82
C ARG A 33 0.25 5.63 -5.79
N CYS A 34 -0.64 4.89 -5.11
CA CYS A 34 -0.22 3.81 -4.21
C CYS A 34 0.52 2.71 -4.99
N SER A 35 0.00 2.27 -6.14
CA SER A 35 0.66 1.30 -7.00
C SER A 35 2.04 1.76 -7.50
N GLU A 36 2.15 3.01 -7.95
CA GLU A 36 3.44 3.61 -8.33
C GLU A 36 4.42 3.66 -7.15
N PHE A 37 3.92 3.91 -5.94
CA PHE A 37 4.77 3.96 -4.77
C PHE A 37 5.23 2.57 -4.32
N VAL A 38 4.35 1.56 -4.37
CA VAL A 38 4.73 0.15 -4.14
C VAL A 38 5.82 -0.27 -5.11
N ALA A 39 5.69 0.06 -6.40
CA ALA A 39 6.72 -0.25 -7.40
C ALA A 39 8.09 0.35 -7.01
N ARG A 40 8.13 1.63 -6.60
CA ARG A 40 9.38 2.26 -6.13
C ARG A 40 9.93 1.63 -4.85
N LEU A 41 9.07 1.17 -3.95
CA LEU A 41 9.50 0.47 -2.74
C LEU A 41 10.08 -0.92 -3.07
N MET A 42 9.51 -1.62 -4.04
CA MET A 42 10.06 -2.88 -4.56
C MET A 42 11.44 -2.67 -5.21
N ASP A 43 11.61 -1.59 -5.99
CA ASP A 43 12.92 -1.23 -6.55
C ASP A 43 13.95 -0.99 -5.42
N LEU A 44 13.57 -0.23 -4.39
CA LEU A 44 14.42 0.01 -3.23
C LEU A 44 14.74 -1.28 -2.45
N GLN A 45 13.80 -2.24 -2.41
CA GLN A 45 14.02 -3.53 -1.80
C GLN A 45 15.10 -4.33 -2.57
N LEU A 46 15.08 -4.27 -3.89
CA LEU A 46 16.11 -4.89 -4.73
C LEU A 46 17.48 -4.22 -4.52
N ASP A 47 17.51 -2.88 -4.43
CA ASP A 47 18.75 -2.16 -4.12
C ASP A 47 19.30 -2.54 -2.73
N ALA A 48 18.41 -2.68 -1.73
CA ALA A 48 18.78 -3.12 -0.39
C ALA A 48 19.33 -4.55 -0.37
N GLN A 49 18.84 -5.43 -1.24
CA GLN A 49 19.42 -6.78 -1.43
C GLN A 49 20.86 -6.70 -1.95
N GLY A 50 21.22 -5.70 -2.75
CA GLY A 50 22.60 -5.45 -3.16
C GLY A 50 23.55 -5.13 -1.98
N LEU A 51 23.00 -4.68 -0.85
CA LEU A 51 23.76 -4.31 0.35
C LEU A 51 23.93 -5.49 1.34
N THR A 52 23.37 -6.67 1.05
CA THR A 52 23.48 -7.84 1.95
C THR A 52 24.86 -8.49 1.91
N LYS A 53 25.73 -8.06 0.99
CA LYS A 53 27.11 -8.49 0.91
C LYS A 53 27.99 -7.28 0.63
N VAL A 54 28.66 -6.79 1.66
CA VAL A 54 29.47 -5.57 1.55
C VAL A 54 30.94 -5.93 1.46
N ASP A 55 31.50 -5.78 0.25
CA ASP A 55 32.94 -5.88 0.01
C ASP A 55 33.60 -4.48 0.11
N GLY A 56 34.93 -4.41 0.15
CA GLY A 56 35.69 -3.16 0.11
C GLY A 56 36.20 -2.64 1.46
N PHE A 57 35.81 -3.25 2.58
CA PHE A 57 36.39 -2.94 3.90
C PHE A 57 37.71 -3.65 4.20
N GLY A 58 38.10 -4.60 3.33
CA GLY A 58 39.31 -5.41 3.48
C GLY A 58 39.19 -6.48 4.58
N THR A 59 39.87 -7.61 4.36
CA THR A 59 39.80 -8.79 5.27
C THR A 59 40.96 -8.87 6.26
N ARG A 60 41.98 -8.01 6.10
CA ARG A 60 43.22 -8.07 6.91
C ARG A 60 43.08 -7.44 8.30
N LEU A 61 42.17 -6.49 8.46
CA LEU A 61 41.89 -5.85 9.74
C LEU A 61 40.60 -6.42 10.33
N ARG A 62 40.62 -6.79 11.60
CA ARG A 62 39.42 -7.25 12.32
C ARG A 62 38.29 -6.21 12.30
N SER A 63 38.63 -4.92 12.30
CA SER A 63 37.67 -3.82 12.18
C SER A 63 36.96 -3.77 10.83
N GLY A 64 37.65 -4.08 9.73
CA GLY A 64 37.05 -4.13 8.39
C GLY A 64 36.00 -5.25 8.28
N VAL A 65 36.33 -6.44 8.78
CA VAL A 65 35.40 -7.57 8.86
C VAL A 65 34.20 -7.24 9.74
N ALA A 66 34.41 -6.60 10.90
CA ALA A 66 33.33 -6.22 11.80
C ALA A 66 32.40 -5.16 11.20
N LEU A 67 32.93 -4.21 10.43
CA LEU A 67 32.15 -3.18 9.77
C LEU A 67 31.31 -3.75 8.62
N ALA A 68 31.89 -4.64 7.80
CA ALA A 68 31.15 -5.36 6.77
C ALA A 68 29.95 -6.10 7.37
N ALA A 69 30.18 -6.92 8.40
CA ALA A 69 29.12 -7.68 9.08
C ALA A 69 28.02 -6.78 9.70
N LYS A 70 28.39 -5.59 10.20
CA LYS A 70 27.41 -4.64 10.75
C LYS A 70 26.55 -4.02 9.64
N SER A 71 27.16 -3.64 8.53
CA SER A 71 26.45 -3.08 7.38
C SER A 71 25.52 -4.10 6.73
N GLU A 72 25.99 -5.34 6.55
CA GLU A 72 25.18 -6.45 6.02
C GLU A 72 23.95 -6.69 6.89
N LYS A 73 24.12 -6.77 8.22
CA LYS A 73 22.99 -6.90 9.16
C LYS A 73 22.02 -5.72 9.13
N LYS A 74 22.51 -4.51 8.85
CA LYS A 74 21.64 -3.33 8.75
C LYS A 74 20.82 -3.36 7.46
N ALA A 75 21.38 -3.92 6.38
CA ALA A 75 20.70 -4.12 5.12
C ALA A 75 19.66 -5.25 5.20
N ALA A 76 20.05 -6.44 5.68
CA ALA A 76 19.17 -7.60 5.81
C ALA A 76 19.52 -8.50 7.01
N GLY A 77 18.53 -9.20 7.55
CA GLY A 77 18.71 -10.24 8.57
C GLY A 77 19.16 -9.76 9.96
N GLY A 78 19.25 -8.44 10.18
CA GLY A 78 19.43 -7.83 11.50
C GLY A 78 18.10 -7.50 12.17
N ASP A 79 18.19 -6.96 13.39
CA ASP A 79 17.00 -6.48 14.12
C ASP A 79 16.45 -5.21 13.46
N TYR A 80 15.23 -5.29 12.95
CA TYR A 80 14.58 -4.30 12.07
C TYR A 80 15.52 -3.76 10.97
N SER A 81 15.95 -4.66 10.08
CA SER A 81 16.77 -4.36 8.91
C SER A 81 15.99 -3.59 7.83
N LEU A 82 16.73 -2.97 6.91
CA LEU A 82 16.17 -2.14 5.83
C LEU A 82 15.17 -2.92 4.97
N ASP A 83 15.48 -4.17 4.61
CA ASP A 83 14.59 -5.06 3.88
C ASP A 83 13.22 -5.26 4.57
N ARG A 84 13.22 -5.41 5.90
CA ARG A 84 12.02 -5.56 6.72
C ARG A 84 11.23 -4.26 6.80
N ALA A 85 11.90 -3.14 7.02
CA ALA A 85 11.25 -1.83 7.06
C ALA A 85 10.56 -1.49 5.72
N ILE A 86 11.21 -1.82 4.59
CA ILE A 86 10.61 -1.64 3.26
C ILE A 86 9.41 -2.57 3.07
N ALA A 87 9.52 -3.84 3.47
CA ALA A 87 8.40 -4.79 3.38
C ALA A 87 7.18 -4.34 4.19
N ASP A 88 7.39 -3.88 5.43
CA ASP A 88 6.32 -3.36 6.29
C ASP A 88 5.67 -2.11 5.65
N HIS A 89 6.45 -1.25 4.99
CA HIS A 89 5.90 -0.11 4.25
C HIS A 89 5.10 -0.51 3.00
N ILE A 90 5.57 -1.51 2.24
CA ILE A 90 4.81 -2.07 1.11
C ILE A 90 3.44 -2.55 1.60
N GLU A 91 3.40 -3.33 2.68
CA GLU A 91 2.14 -3.87 3.22
C GLU A 91 1.14 -2.74 3.56
N VAL A 92 1.61 -1.66 4.19
CA VAL A 92 0.75 -0.52 4.52
C VAL A 92 0.24 0.19 3.26
N VAL A 93 1.09 0.42 2.26
CA VAL A 93 0.68 1.10 1.02
C VAL A 93 -0.27 0.24 0.17
N GLU A 94 -0.10 -1.09 0.16
CA GLU A 94 -1.04 -2.00 -0.49
C GLU A 94 -2.42 -2.00 0.19
N LYS A 95 -2.47 -1.84 1.52
CA LYS A 95 -3.75 -1.65 2.25
C LYS A 95 -4.42 -0.34 1.86
N MET A 96 -3.64 0.75 1.74
CA MET A 96 -4.14 2.03 1.25
C MET A 96 -4.72 1.91 -0.15
N GLN A 97 -4.01 1.25 -1.06
CA GLN A 97 -4.46 1.02 -2.43
C GLN A 97 -5.82 0.31 -2.45
N ARG A 98 -5.93 -0.82 -1.73
CA ARG A 98 -7.17 -1.60 -1.65
C ARG A 98 -8.35 -0.79 -1.13
N LEU A 99 -8.12 0.09 -0.15
CA LEU A 99 -9.16 0.98 0.36
C LEU A 99 -9.66 1.95 -0.72
N PHE A 100 -8.74 2.58 -1.47
CA PHE A 100 -9.13 3.50 -2.55
C PHE A 100 -9.88 2.79 -3.69
N GLU A 101 -9.44 1.58 -4.06
CA GLU A 101 -10.15 0.74 -5.03
C GLU A 101 -11.56 0.39 -4.54
N GLN A 102 -11.71 0.06 -3.25
CA GLN A 102 -13.00 -0.23 -2.63
C GLN A 102 -13.94 0.99 -2.67
N ILE A 103 -13.42 2.19 -2.41
CA ILE A 103 -14.21 3.43 -2.49
C ILE A 103 -14.73 3.64 -3.91
N GLY A 104 -13.85 3.50 -4.92
CA GLY A 104 -14.24 3.63 -6.33
C GLY A 104 -15.31 2.62 -6.74
N ALA A 105 -15.14 1.34 -6.36
CA ALA A 105 -16.10 0.28 -6.68
C ALA A 105 -17.47 0.50 -6.01
N LYS A 106 -17.49 0.96 -4.75
CA LYS A 106 -18.73 1.31 -4.04
C LYS A 106 -19.49 2.43 -4.73
N PHE A 107 -18.78 3.43 -5.27
CA PHE A 107 -19.43 4.51 -5.98
C PHE A 107 -20.18 4.04 -7.23
N ILE A 108 -19.50 3.28 -8.10
CA ILE A 108 -20.08 2.76 -9.35
C ILE A 108 -21.35 1.94 -9.05
N SER A 109 -21.30 1.07 -8.04
CA SER A 109 -22.45 0.25 -7.64
C SER A 109 -23.64 1.07 -7.14
N VAL A 110 -23.40 2.14 -6.39
CA VAL A 110 -24.44 3.05 -5.91
C VAL A 110 -25.05 3.84 -7.06
N GLU A 111 -24.24 4.32 -8.00
CA GLU A 111 -24.69 5.08 -9.18
C GLU A 111 -25.57 4.22 -10.11
N GLU A 112 -25.15 3.00 -10.43
CA GLU A 112 -25.93 2.03 -11.23
C GLU A 112 -27.29 1.74 -10.58
N SER A 113 -27.30 1.54 -9.27
CA SER A 113 -28.52 1.30 -8.49
C SER A 113 -29.44 2.52 -8.43
N GLY A 114 -28.88 3.72 -8.36
CA GLY A 114 -29.60 5.00 -8.37
C GLY A 114 -30.25 5.28 -9.72
N THR A 115 -29.48 5.15 -10.80
CA THR A 115 -29.94 5.34 -12.18
C THR A 115 -31.07 4.37 -12.55
N THR A 116 -30.94 3.09 -12.17
CA THR A 116 -32.00 2.09 -12.40
C THR A 116 -33.30 2.45 -11.66
N ARG A 117 -33.21 2.96 -10.43
CA ARG A 117 -34.38 3.34 -9.64
C ARG A 117 -35.08 4.58 -10.21
N ILE A 118 -34.31 5.60 -10.59
CA ILE A 118 -34.85 6.83 -11.18
C ILE A 118 -35.53 6.53 -12.52
N THR A 119 -34.90 5.73 -13.39
CA THR A 119 -35.49 5.33 -14.67
C THR A 119 -36.77 4.51 -14.49
N SER A 120 -36.83 3.62 -13.49
CA SER A 120 -38.06 2.88 -13.17
C SER A 120 -39.19 3.77 -12.62
N ALA A 121 -38.86 4.80 -11.85
CA ALA A 121 -39.83 5.73 -11.27
C ALA A 121 -40.32 6.80 -12.27
N GLY A 122 -39.55 7.06 -13.32
CA GLY A 122 -39.91 7.97 -14.42
C GLY A 122 -40.67 7.31 -15.57
N ALA A 123 -40.97 6.01 -15.50
CA ALA A 123 -41.79 5.34 -16.51
C ALA A 123 -43.22 5.93 -16.50
N PRO A 124 -43.79 6.34 -17.65
CA PRO A 124 -45.11 6.95 -17.69
C PRO A 124 -46.16 5.98 -17.14
N LEU A 125 -47.02 6.48 -16.25
CA LEU A 125 -48.18 5.75 -15.75
C LEU A 125 -48.98 5.21 -16.95
N PRO A 126 -49.31 3.90 -17.00
CA PRO A 126 -50.20 3.40 -18.03
C PRO A 126 -51.56 4.08 -17.83
N GLY A 127 -51.99 4.80 -18.86
CA GLY A 127 -53.31 5.42 -18.95
C GLY A 127 -54.44 4.40 -19.10
#